data_AF-A0A9W6WM36-F1
#
_entry.id   AF-A0A9W6WM36-F1
#
_cell.length_a   1.000
_cell.length_b   1.000
_cell.length_c   1.000
_cell.angle_alpha   90.00
_cell.angle_beta   90.00
_cell.angle_gamma   90.00
#
_symmetry.space_group_name_H-M   'P 1'
#
loop_
_entity.id
_entity.type
_entity.pdbx_description
1 polymer ?
#
loop_
_entity_poly.entity_id
_entity_poly.type
_entity_poly.pdbx_seq_one_letter_code
_entity_poly.pdbx_strand_id
1 'polypeptide(L)'
;MAPVLEGLAKFGHMVNLDLLGDFLEVLREVADDIINENINDNTLSNSQVRQVLLCIVTAFALIANFPSKKIQVDLNKFSEYLYTLLPLLSFDTDVELSYKSLRLMDPSSNSMTPVKPSVNVSTKSELLLRALNSLFFLSRTGSKTLAIAFTKRLYLSALYLPEKTSITILKFIDKLFIKFPELAGLYSTEDRINNGTYNAEVNEVSRANASVTTLWENVLLDKHYSQTVVMGSRHLVKKTK
;
A
#
# COMPACT_ATOMS: atom_id res chain seq x y z
N MET A 1 -17.39 -11.84 -1.82
CA MET A 1 -16.12 -12.01 -1.10
C MET A 1 -15.83 -10.91 -0.08
N ALA A 2 -15.84 -9.63 -0.46
CA ALA A 2 -15.53 -8.50 0.44
C ALA A 2 -16.14 -8.54 1.87
N PRO A 3 -17.46 -8.80 2.07
CA PRO A 3 -18.03 -8.85 3.43
C PRO A 3 -17.49 -9.99 4.30
N VAL A 4 -17.10 -11.11 3.70
CA VAL A 4 -16.54 -12.27 4.41
C VAL A 4 -15.15 -11.91 4.95
N LEU A 5 -14.32 -11.28 4.11
CA LEU A 5 -13.00 -10.80 4.49
C LEU A 5 -13.10 -9.73 5.59
N GLU A 6 -14.02 -8.77 5.47
CA GLU A 6 -14.23 -7.77 6.53
C GLU A 6 -14.71 -8.41 7.86
N GLY A 7 -15.55 -9.45 7.79
CA GLY A 7 -15.95 -10.23 8.95
C GLY A 7 -14.77 -10.95 9.60
N LEU A 8 -13.94 -11.62 8.80
CA LEU A 8 -12.72 -12.30 9.27
C LEU A 8 -11.74 -11.33 9.94
N ALA A 9 -11.53 -10.13 9.37
CA ALA A 9 -10.69 -9.12 10.01
C ALA A 9 -11.22 -8.69 11.40
N LYS A 10 -12.55 -8.56 11.56
CA LYS A 10 -13.17 -8.12 12.82
C LYS A 10 -13.19 -9.21 13.89
N PHE A 11 -13.58 -10.43 13.51
CA PHE A 11 -13.74 -11.56 14.43
C PHE A 11 -12.50 -12.46 14.51
N GLY A 12 -11.41 -12.07 13.85
CA GLY A 12 -10.16 -12.81 13.81
C GLY A 12 -9.56 -13.19 15.16
N HIS A 13 -9.83 -12.41 16.20
CA HIS A 13 -9.38 -12.67 17.56
C HIS A 13 -10.03 -13.92 18.21
N MET A 14 -11.14 -14.41 17.66
CA MET A 14 -11.85 -15.60 18.15
C MET A 14 -11.45 -16.88 17.42
N VAL A 15 -10.58 -16.79 16.42
CA VAL A 15 -10.19 -17.92 15.58
C VAL A 15 -9.25 -18.86 16.34
N ASN A 16 -9.45 -20.17 16.18
CA ASN A 16 -8.52 -21.15 16.75
C ASN A 16 -7.13 -21.01 16.11
N LEU A 17 -6.09 -21.00 16.93
CA LEU A 17 -4.71 -20.85 16.50
C LEU A 17 -4.25 -21.92 15.50
N ASP A 18 -4.77 -23.13 15.64
CA ASP A 18 -4.41 -24.26 14.79
C ASP A 18 -4.86 -24.07 13.33
N LEU A 19 -5.94 -23.29 13.12
CA LEU A 19 -6.49 -23.01 11.79
C LEU A 19 -5.86 -21.77 11.13
N LEU A 20 -5.02 -21.00 11.86
CA LEU A 20 -4.46 -19.76 11.36
C LEU A 20 -3.56 -19.97 10.14
N GLY A 21 -2.78 -21.06 10.14
CA GLY A 21 -1.95 -21.45 8.99
C GLY A 21 -2.78 -21.64 7.74
N ASP A 22 -3.84 -22.46 7.85
CA ASP A 22 -4.78 -22.75 6.77
C ASP A 22 -5.47 -21.48 6.26
N PHE A 23 -5.92 -20.60 7.16
CA PHE A 23 -6.52 -19.32 6.75
C PHE A 23 -5.55 -18.43 5.98
N LEU A 24 -4.29 -18.35 6.42
CA LEU A 24 -3.29 -17.54 5.73
C LEU A 24 -2.87 -18.15 4.40
N GLU A 25 -2.86 -19.48 4.29
CA GLU A 25 -2.63 -20.18 3.03
C GLU A 25 -3.76 -19.95 2.03
N VAL A 26 -5.03 -20.06 2.46
CA VAL A 26 -6.18 -19.74 1.61
C VAL A 26 -6.18 -18.28 1.19
N LEU A 27 -5.88 -17.34 2.09
CA LEU A 27 -5.78 -15.92 1.75
C LEU A 27 -4.65 -15.64 0.74
N ARG A 28 -3.56 -16.41 0.81
CA ARG A 28 -2.46 -16.33 -0.15
C ARG A 28 -2.87 -16.89 -1.51
N GLU A 29 -3.48 -18.07 -1.55
CA GLU A 29 -3.95 -18.70 -2.79
C GLU A 29 -4.95 -17.79 -3.52
N VAL A 30 -5.94 -17.24 -2.80
CA VAL A 30 -6.88 -16.26 -3.37
C VAL A 30 -6.17 -15.02 -3.93
N ALA A 31 -5.16 -14.50 -3.23
CA ALA A 31 -4.42 -13.34 -3.71
C ALA A 31 -3.56 -13.69 -4.94
N ASP A 32 -2.91 -14.85 -4.93
CA ASP A 32 -2.11 -15.38 -6.03
C ASP A 32 -2.98 -15.61 -7.28
N ASP A 33 -4.15 -16.23 -7.14
CA ASP A 33 -5.06 -16.48 -8.27
C ASP A 33 -5.48 -15.16 -8.92
N ILE A 34 -5.89 -14.17 -8.11
CA ILE A 34 -6.30 -12.86 -8.63
C ILE A 34 -5.11 -12.14 -9.30
N ILE A 35 -3.89 -12.27 -8.78
CA ILE A 35 -2.73 -11.61 -9.38
C ILE A 35 -2.31 -12.34 -10.67
N ASN A 36 -2.18 -13.67 -10.64
CA ASN A 36 -1.67 -14.49 -11.74
C ASN A 36 -2.63 -14.59 -12.92
N GLU A 37 -3.95 -14.69 -12.69
CA GLU A 37 -4.95 -14.65 -13.77
C GLU A 37 -4.84 -13.38 -14.61
N ASN A 38 -4.42 -12.26 -14.00
CA ASN A 38 -4.46 -10.94 -14.61
C ASN A 38 -3.08 -10.40 -15.05
N ILE A 39 -1.98 -11.15 -14.84
CA ILE A 39 -0.66 -10.80 -15.43
C ILE A 39 -0.71 -10.87 -16.96
N ASN A 40 -1.54 -11.74 -17.53
CA ASN A 40 -1.64 -11.92 -18.97
C ASN A 40 -2.44 -10.79 -19.67
N ASP A 41 -3.37 -10.14 -18.95
CA ASP A 41 -4.28 -9.13 -19.52
C ASP A 41 -3.95 -7.68 -19.12
N ASN A 42 -2.93 -7.45 -18.27
CA ASN A 42 -2.47 -6.12 -17.82
C ASN A 42 -3.54 -5.18 -17.22
N THR A 43 -4.76 -5.66 -16.96
CA THR A 43 -5.85 -4.84 -16.42
C THR A 43 -6.53 -5.54 -15.24
N LEU A 44 -6.00 -5.33 -14.04
CA LEU A 44 -6.70 -5.71 -12.81
C LEU A 44 -7.97 -4.85 -12.66
N SER A 45 -9.12 -5.51 -12.53
CA SER A 45 -10.38 -4.82 -12.28
C SER A 45 -10.36 -4.10 -10.92
N ASN A 46 -11.04 -2.95 -10.86
CA ASN A 46 -11.21 -2.19 -9.62
C ASN A 46 -11.78 -3.01 -8.45
N SER A 47 -12.59 -4.02 -8.74
CA SER A 47 -13.12 -4.95 -7.73
C SER A 47 -12.05 -5.92 -7.22
N GLN A 48 -11.22 -6.45 -8.13
CA GLN A 48 -10.15 -7.40 -7.82
C GLN A 48 -9.04 -6.73 -6.97
N VAL A 49 -8.59 -5.52 -7.34
CA VAL A 49 -7.61 -4.76 -6.54
C VAL A 49 -8.08 -4.58 -5.10
N ARG A 50 -9.38 -4.28 -4.91
CA ARG A 50 -9.98 -4.16 -3.58
C ARG A 50 -9.97 -5.49 -2.83
N GLN A 51 -10.29 -6.61 -3.50
CA GLN A 51 -10.28 -7.94 -2.89
C GLN A 51 -8.88 -8.32 -2.40
N VAL A 52 -7.84 -8.11 -3.21
CA VAL A 52 -6.46 -8.39 -2.81
C VAL A 52 -6.03 -7.50 -1.63
N LEU A 53 -6.37 -6.21 -1.64
CA LEU A 53 -6.11 -5.33 -0.50
C LEU A 53 -6.82 -5.80 0.78
N LEU A 54 -8.07 -6.26 0.67
CA LEU A 54 -8.81 -6.82 1.79
C LEU A 54 -8.11 -8.09 2.31
N CYS A 55 -7.67 -9.00 1.44
CA CYS A 55 -6.91 -10.19 1.82
C CYS A 55 -5.64 -9.82 2.60
N ILE A 56 -4.86 -8.86 2.10
CA ILE A 56 -3.64 -8.38 2.76
C ILE A 56 -3.95 -7.79 4.15
N VAL A 57 -4.95 -6.91 4.25
CA VAL A 57 -5.35 -6.30 5.52
C VAL A 57 -5.86 -7.37 6.50
N THR A 58 -6.65 -8.34 6.03
CA THR A 58 -7.12 -9.44 6.87
C THR A 58 -5.99 -10.30 7.39
N ALA A 59 -5.03 -10.68 6.52
CA ALA A 59 -3.89 -11.50 6.92
C ALA A 59 -3.07 -10.82 8.04
N PHE A 60 -2.77 -9.53 7.89
CA PHE A 60 -2.07 -8.79 8.94
C PHE A 60 -2.91 -8.57 10.20
N ALA A 61 -4.22 -8.34 10.08
CA ALA A 61 -5.11 -8.19 11.22
C ALA A 61 -5.21 -9.48 12.04
N LEU A 62 -5.32 -10.64 11.36
CA LEU A 62 -5.32 -11.95 12.03
C LEU A 62 -4.06 -12.13 12.87
N ILE A 63 -2.89 -11.87 12.30
CA ILE A 63 -1.60 -12.04 13.01
C ILE A 63 -1.46 -11.05 14.16
N ALA A 64 -1.88 -9.80 13.98
CA ALA A 64 -1.77 -8.78 15.02
C ALA A 64 -2.61 -9.08 16.27
N ASN A 65 -3.70 -9.82 16.11
CA ASN A 65 -4.59 -10.18 17.21
C ASN A 65 -4.05 -11.32 18.09
N PHE A 66 -3.02 -12.05 17.66
CA PHE A 66 -2.45 -13.16 18.41
C PHE A 66 -1.11 -12.78 19.08
N PRO A 67 -0.85 -13.28 20.30
CA PRO A 67 0.39 -13.00 21.01
C PRO A 67 1.61 -13.59 20.26
N SER A 68 2.56 -12.72 19.94
CA SER A 68 3.74 -12.94 19.09
C SER A 68 4.74 -14.01 19.52
N LYS A 69 4.52 -14.70 20.66
CA LYS A 69 5.48 -15.64 21.24
C LYS A 69 5.43 -17.06 20.68
N LYS A 70 4.43 -17.44 19.88
CA LYS A 70 4.23 -18.83 19.44
C LYS A 70 4.20 -19.05 17.93
N ILE A 71 4.20 -18.00 17.12
CA ILE A 71 3.84 -18.10 15.70
C ILE A 71 4.87 -17.36 14.85
N GLN A 72 5.70 -18.11 14.12
CA GLN A 72 6.54 -17.58 13.04
C GLN A 72 5.84 -17.90 11.72
N VAL A 73 4.98 -17.00 11.24
CA VAL A 73 4.37 -17.13 9.91
C VAL A 73 5.08 -16.21 8.94
N ASP A 74 5.36 -16.74 7.75
CA ASP A 74 5.95 -15.98 6.65
C ASP A 74 4.94 -15.00 6.04
N LEU A 75 5.31 -13.72 6.06
CA LEU A 75 4.51 -12.59 5.61
C LEU A 75 5.11 -11.93 4.36
N ASN A 76 6.24 -12.44 3.86
CA ASN A 76 6.98 -11.79 2.80
C ASN A 76 6.14 -11.71 1.50
N LYS A 77 5.42 -12.78 1.15
CA LYS A 77 4.54 -12.79 -0.02
C LYS A 77 3.46 -11.71 0.01
N PHE A 78 2.82 -11.48 1.17
CA PHE A 78 1.85 -10.39 1.32
C PHE A 78 2.47 -9.00 1.15
N SER A 79 3.74 -8.84 1.54
CA SER A 79 4.47 -7.60 1.28
C SER A 79 4.80 -7.42 -0.20
N GLU A 80 5.11 -8.49 -0.93
CA GLU A 80 5.35 -8.47 -2.38
C GLU A 80 4.06 -8.17 -3.16
N TYR A 81 2.92 -8.74 -2.76
CA TYR A 81 1.61 -8.37 -3.33
C TYR A 81 1.32 -6.89 -3.12
N LEU A 82 1.54 -6.36 -1.91
CA LEU A 82 1.33 -4.94 -1.64
C LEU A 82 2.26 -4.07 -2.49
N TYR A 83 3.52 -4.46 -2.66
CA TYR A 83 4.48 -3.75 -3.49
C TYR A 83 4.05 -3.73 -4.96
N THR A 84 3.55 -4.84 -5.48
CA THR A 84 3.03 -5.00 -6.84
C THR A 84 1.75 -4.20 -7.08
N LEU A 85 0.87 -4.10 -6.09
CA LEU A 85 -0.40 -3.37 -6.19
C LEU A 85 -0.23 -1.85 -6.15
N LEU A 86 0.85 -1.32 -5.59
CA LEU A 86 1.02 0.13 -5.40
C LEU A 86 0.89 0.94 -6.70
N PRO A 87 1.60 0.59 -7.80
CA PRO A 87 1.48 1.32 -9.06
C PRO A 87 0.08 1.19 -9.65
N LEU A 88 -0.50 -0.03 -9.62
CA LEU A 88 -1.85 -0.29 -10.13
C LEU A 88 -2.91 0.55 -9.40
N LEU A 89 -2.77 0.70 -8.09
CA LEU A 89 -3.67 1.53 -7.30
C LEU A 89 -3.51 3.02 -7.61
N SER A 90 -2.30 3.46 -7.97
CA SER A 90 -2.06 4.86 -8.34
C SER A 90 -2.75 5.27 -9.64
N PHE A 91 -3.05 4.32 -10.52
CA PHE A 91 -3.79 4.54 -11.78
C PHE A 91 -5.31 4.45 -11.62
N ASP A 92 -5.81 3.99 -10.47
CA ASP A 92 -7.25 3.86 -10.23
C ASP A 92 -7.87 5.22 -9.86
N THR A 93 -8.91 5.61 -10.60
CA THR A 93 -9.64 6.87 -10.34
C THR A 93 -10.58 6.78 -9.14
N ASP A 94 -10.94 5.57 -8.70
CA ASP A 94 -11.92 5.33 -7.65
C ASP A 94 -11.31 5.10 -6.25
N VAL A 95 -10.04 5.48 -6.06
CA VAL A 95 -9.29 5.23 -4.81
C VAL A 95 -9.95 5.87 -3.57
N GLU A 96 -10.53 7.07 -3.73
CA GLU A 96 -11.25 7.81 -2.67
C GLU A 96 -12.78 7.66 -2.74
N LEU A 97 -13.27 6.76 -3.59
CA LEU A 97 -14.71 6.55 -3.76
C LEU A 97 -15.29 5.89 -2.50
N SER A 98 -16.15 6.64 -1.82
CA SER A 98 -16.94 6.21 -0.67
C SER A 98 -18.43 6.40 -0.99
N TYR A 99 -19.30 5.76 -0.23
CA TYR A 99 -20.74 6.02 -0.26
C TYR A 99 -21.09 7.47 0.16
N LYS A 100 -20.15 8.17 0.81
CA LYS A 100 -20.27 9.60 1.18
C LYS A 100 -19.70 10.54 0.13
N SER A 101 -19.01 10.03 -0.90
CA SER A 101 -18.37 10.86 -1.92
C SER A 101 -19.44 11.41 -2.87
N LEU A 102 -19.49 12.73 -3.00
CA LEU A 102 -20.37 13.41 -3.95
C LEU A 102 -19.79 13.24 -5.36
N ARG A 103 -20.26 12.25 -6.11
CA ARG A 103 -19.89 12.06 -7.52
C ARG A 103 -21.12 12.35 -8.39
N LEU A 104 -20.90 13.13 -9.45
CA LEU A 104 -21.88 13.22 -10.53
C LEU A 104 -21.99 11.85 -11.21
N MET A 105 -23.14 11.59 -11.81
CA MET A 105 -23.32 10.37 -12.60
C MET A 105 -22.37 10.40 -13.80
N ASP A 106 -21.73 9.26 -14.06
CA ASP A 106 -20.85 9.14 -15.21
C ASP A 106 -21.69 9.11 -16.49
N PRO A 107 -21.47 10.02 -17.45
CA PRO A 107 -22.27 10.08 -18.69
C PRO A 107 -22.14 8.81 -19.54
N SER A 108 -21.08 8.03 -19.38
CA SER A 108 -20.91 6.70 -20.01
C SER A 108 -21.54 5.54 -19.24
N SER A 109 -21.99 5.76 -18.00
CA SER A 109 -22.62 4.69 -17.22
C SER A 109 -24.05 4.46 -17.68
N ASN A 110 -24.35 3.24 -18.16
CA ASN A 110 -25.70 2.85 -18.62
C ASN A 110 -26.70 2.70 -17.45
N SER A 111 -26.24 2.80 -16.21
CA SER A 111 -27.06 2.70 -15.01
C SER A 111 -27.56 4.09 -14.56
N MET A 112 -28.87 4.30 -14.65
CA MET A 112 -29.55 5.53 -14.16
C MET A 112 -29.47 5.73 -12.63
N THR A 113 -28.85 4.79 -11.89
CA THR A 113 -28.71 4.86 -10.44
C THR A 113 -27.24 4.97 -10.04
N PRO A 114 -26.88 5.85 -9.10
CA PRO A 114 -25.54 5.87 -8.55
C PRO A 114 -25.27 4.50 -7.91
N VAL A 115 -24.19 3.83 -8.32
CA VAL A 115 -23.72 2.59 -7.70
C VAL A 115 -23.38 2.91 -6.25
N LYS A 116 -24.33 2.68 -5.35
CA LYS A 116 -24.12 2.76 -3.92
C LYS A 116 -23.40 1.48 -3.52
N PRO A 117 -22.14 1.54 -3.09
CA PRO A 117 -21.49 0.33 -2.60
C PRO A 117 -22.16 -0.07 -1.29
N SER A 118 -22.94 -1.15 -1.32
CA SER A 118 -23.80 -1.57 -0.20
C SER A 118 -23.02 -2.04 1.04
N VAL A 119 -21.72 -2.36 0.90
CA VAL A 119 -20.92 -2.97 1.97
C VAL A 119 -19.49 -2.41 2.07
N ASN A 120 -19.17 -1.28 1.42
CA ASN A 120 -17.80 -0.73 1.48
C ASN A 120 -17.65 0.28 2.61
N VAL A 121 -17.36 -0.20 3.82
CA VAL A 121 -17.16 0.68 4.99
C VAL A 121 -15.90 1.55 4.81
N SER A 122 -14.82 0.99 4.26
CA SER A 122 -13.53 1.67 4.06
C SER A 122 -13.18 1.86 2.59
N THR A 123 -12.62 3.02 2.25
CA THR A 123 -12.10 3.35 0.90
C THR A 123 -10.82 2.56 0.60
N LYS A 124 -10.45 2.44 -0.69
CA LYS A 124 -9.19 1.75 -1.07
C LYS A 124 -7.97 2.47 -0.49
N SER A 125 -7.99 3.81 -0.43
CA SER A 125 -6.96 4.61 0.24
C SER A 125 -6.80 4.27 1.73
N GLU A 126 -7.91 4.09 2.46
CA GLU A 126 -7.86 3.70 3.86
C GLU A 126 -7.33 2.27 4.04
N LEU A 127 -7.76 1.34 3.18
CA LEU A 127 -7.26 -0.04 3.18
C LEU A 127 -5.75 -0.10 2.93
N LEU A 128 -5.25 0.67 1.96
CA LEU A 128 -3.81 0.79 1.69
C LEU A 128 -3.05 1.31 2.91
N LEU A 129 -3.55 2.35 3.58
CA LEU A 129 -2.91 2.89 4.77
C LEU A 129 -2.94 1.91 5.95
N ARG A 130 -4.03 1.17 6.11
CA ARG A 130 -4.12 0.11 7.12
C ARG A 130 -3.11 -1.00 6.82
N ALA A 131 -3.00 -1.44 5.56
CA ALA A 131 -2.03 -2.44 5.12
C ALA A 131 -0.58 -1.99 5.34
N LEU A 132 -0.25 -0.75 4.98
CA LEU A 132 1.08 -0.18 5.21
C LEU A 132 1.40 -0.05 6.71
N ASN A 133 0.45 0.42 7.51
CA ASN A 133 0.65 0.51 8.96
C ASN A 133 0.83 -0.87 9.59
N SER A 134 0.04 -1.86 9.17
CA SER A 134 0.15 -3.21 9.70
C SER A 134 1.46 -3.89 9.27
N LEU A 135 1.89 -3.68 8.02
CA LEU A 135 3.17 -4.17 7.52
C LEU A 135 4.35 -3.57 8.30
N PHE A 136 4.42 -2.24 8.43
CA PHE A 136 5.61 -1.61 9.00
C PHE A 136 5.61 -1.47 10.52
N PHE A 137 4.46 -1.37 11.20
CA PHE A 137 4.41 -1.14 12.66
C PHE A 137 3.94 -2.35 13.46
N LEU A 138 3.03 -3.14 12.91
CA LEU A 138 2.39 -4.24 13.63
C LEU A 138 3.11 -5.58 13.38
N SER A 139 3.66 -5.76 12.18
CA SER A 139 4.45 -6.93 11.82
C SER A 139 5.95 -6.74 12.12
N ARG A 140 6.63 -7.85 12.44
CA ARG A 140 8.10 -7.89 12.59
C ARG A 140 8.82 -7.87 11.24
N THR A 141 8.08 -7.87 10.12
CA THR A 141 8.59 -8.00 8.75
C THR A 141 9.23 -6.71 8.21
N GLY A 142 9.21 -5.60 8.96
CA GLY A 142 9.80 -4.34 8.54
C GLY A 142 11.33 -4.38 8.41
N SER A 143 11.83 -4.81 7.24
CA SER A 143 13.24 -4.68 6.86
C SER A 143 13.55 -3.27 6.35
N LYS A 144 14.80 -2.85 6.53
CA LYS A 144 15.36 -1.59 6.01
C LYS A 144 15.24 -1.52 4.49
N THR A 145 15.55 -2.61 3.80
CA THR A 145 15.46 -2.72 2.33
C THR A 145 14.03 -2.54 1.84
N LEU A 146 13.06 -3.15 2.54
CA LEU A 146 11.64 -2.96 2.25
C LEU A 146 11.23 -1.50 2.45
N ALA A 147 11.59 -0.89 3.59
CA ALA A 147 11.27 0.51 3.87
C ALA A 147 11.75 1.46 2.76
N ILE A 148 12.99 1.29 2.31
CA ILE A 148 13.59 2.08 1.22
C ILE A 148 12.83 1.90 -0.10
N ALA A 149 12.57 0.65 -0.49
CA ALA A 149 11.87 0.34 -1.74
C ALA A 149 10.42 0.80 -1.76
N PHE A 150 9.69 0.59 -0.67
CA PHE A 150 8.33 1.10 -0.50
C PHE A 150 8.31 2.62 -0.51
N THR A 151 9.27 3.29 0.13
CA THR A 151 9.32 4.77 0.12
C THR A 151 9.47 5.29 -1.32
N LYS A 152 10.41 4.75 -2.10
CA LYS A 152 10.59 5.16 -3.50
C LYS A 152 9.34 4.92 -4.34
N ARG A 153 8.71 3.75 -4.21
CA ARG A 153 7.48 3.42 -4.96
C ARG A 153 6.27 4.23 -4.49
N LEU A 154 6.16 4.55 -3.20
CA LEU A 154 5.11 5.43 -2.67
C LEU A 154 5.25 6.84 -3.19
N TYR A 155 6.48 7.36 -3.32
CA TYR A 155 6.73 8.65 -3.94
C TYR A 155 6.33 8.69 -5.42
N LEU A 156 6.64 7.62 -6.17
CA LEU A 156 6.16 7.47 -7.56
C LEU A 156 4.62 7.42 -7.62
N SER A 157 4.00 6.66 -6.72
CA SER A 157 2.54 6.53 -6.65
C SER A 157 1.86 7.85 -6.25
N ALA A 158 2.49 8.63 -5.35
CA ALA A 158 1.95 9.90 -4.87
C ALA A 158 1.82 10.98 -5.96
N LEU A 159 2.54 10.85 -7.08
CA LEU A 159 2.40 11.75 -8.23
C LEU A 159 1.07 11.57 -8.98
N TYR A 160 0.49 10.37 -8.93
CA TYR A 160 -0.76 10.03 -9.62
C TYR A 160 -1.98 10.01 -8.68
N LEU A 161 -1.75 10.10 -7.36
CA LEU A 161 -2.80 10.00 -6.37
C LEU A 161 -3.48 11.35 -6.05
N PRO A 162 -4.77 11.34 -5.67
CA PRO A 162 -5.47 12.55 -5.26
C PRO A 162 -4.94 13.13 -3.94
N GLU A 163 -5.22 14.42 -3.69
CA GLU A 163 -4.69 15.21 -2.57
C GLU A 163 -4.77 14.53 -1.20
N LYS A 164 -5.95 14.01 -0.81
CA LYS A 164 -6.13 13.48 0.55
C LYS A 164 -5.29 12.23 0.76
N THR A 165 -5.26 11.38 -0.25
CA THR A 165 -4.43 10.17 -0.25
C THR A 165 -2.93 10.54 -0.22
N SER A 166 -2.50 11.49 -1.05
CA SER A 166 -1.11 11.97 -1.10
C SER A 166 -0.65 12.59 0.23
N ILE A 167 -1.47 13.42 0.87
CA ILE A 167 -1.18 13.96 2.22
C ILE A 167 -1.00 12.83 3.24
N THR A 168 -1.85 11.80 3.16
CA THR A 168 -1.80 10.72 4.14
C THR A 168 -0.60 9.80 3.92
N ILE A 169 -0.19 9.60 2.65
CA ILE A 169 1.06 8.92 2.31
C ILE A 169 2.27 9.71 2.84
N LEU A 170 2.31 11.04 2.66
CA LEU A 170 3.42 11.86 3.18
C LEU A 170 3.50 11.79 4.72
N LYS A 171 2.35 11.84 5.42
CA LYS A 171 2.30 11.62 6.88
C LYS A 171 2.74 10.22 7.28
N PHE A 172 2.44 9.20 6.47
CA PHE A 172 2.91 7.84 6.70
C PHE A 172 4.43 7.73 6.52
N ILE A 173 5.00 8.36 5.48
CA ILE A 173 6.44 8.44 5.27
C ILE A 173 7.13 9.15 6.43
N ASP A 174 6.53 10.20 6.99
CA ASP A 174 7.05 10.88 8.19
C ASP A 174 7.15 9.93 9.40
N LYS A 175 6.13 9.10 9.62
CA LYS A 175 6.16 8.04 10.64
C LYS A 175 7.20 6.96 10.33
N LEU A 176 7.36 6.60 9.06
CA LEU A 176 8.33 5.61 8.61
C LEU A 176 9.76 6.12 8.87
N PHE A 177 10.01 7.41 8.65
CA PHE A 177 11.28 8.07 8.91
C PHE A 177 11.69 8.01 10.39
N ILE A 178 10.73 8.12 11.31
CA ILE A 178 11.00 7.98 12.76
C ILE A 178 11.49 6.57 13.10
N LYS A 179 10.95 5.54 12.42
CA LYS A 179 11.34 4.15 12.65
C LYS A 179 12.64 3.78 11.91
N PHE A 180 12.87 4.34 10.72
CA PHE A 180 13.99 4.02 9.85
C PHE A 180 14.72 5.31 9.40
N PRO A 181 15.69 5.81 10.20
CA PRO A 181 16.40 7.06 9.89
C PRO A 181 17.29 6.95 8.63
N GLU A 182 17.63 5.74 8.21
CA GLU A 182 18.41 5.45 6.99
C GLU A 182 17.73 5.94 5.71
N LEU A 183 16.42 6.19 5.76
CA LEU A 183 15.69 6.84 4.66
C LEU A 183 16.21 8.24 4.34
N ALA A 184 16.89 8.91 5.27
CA ALA A 184 17.52 10.21 5.03
C ALA A 184 18.48 10.18 3.84
N GLY A 185 19.12 9.02 3.62
CA GLY A 185 19.94 8.81 2.43
C GLY A 185 19.16 9.06 1.13
N LEU A 186 17.91 8.68 1.03
CA LEU A 186 17.18 8.87 -0.24
C LEU A 186 16.98 10.36 -0.63
N TYR A 187 17.11 11.29 0.32
CA TYR A 187 16.96 12.72 0.09
C TYR A 187 18.29 13.44 -0.19
N SER A 188 19.43 12.86 0.21
CA SER A 188 20.73 13.47 -0.04
C SER A 188 21.18 13.21 -1.48
N THR A 189 21.62 14.29 -2.14
CA THR A 189 22.20 14.29 -3.49
C THR A 189 23.73 14.15 -3.47
N GLU A 190 24.31 13.82 -2.33
CA GLU A 190 25.74 13.61 -2.20
C GLU A 190 26.16 12.34 -2.93
N ASP A 191 27.41 12.34 -3.40
CA ASP A 191 27.95 11.26 -4.21
C ASP A 191 28.06 9.99 -3.36
N ARG A 192 27.37 8.93 -3.78
CA ARG A 192 27.42 7.62 -3.12
C ARG A 192 27.86 6.57 -4.10
N ILE A 193 28.86 5.82 -3.68
CA ILE A 193 29.35 4.67 -4.42
C ILE A 193 28.38 3.51 -4.14
N ASN A 194 27.34 3.41 -4.97
CA ASN A 194 26.41 2.29 -4.98
C ASN A 194 26.32 1.75 -6.41
N ASN A 195 26.36 0.42 -6.54
CA ASN A 195 26.33 -0.24 -7.84
C ASN A 195 24.89 -0.59 -8.24
N GLY A 196 24.56 -0.36 -9.51
CA GLY A 196 23.32 -0.82 -10.14
C GLY A 196 22.34 0.29 -10.51
N THR A 197 21.24 -0.10 -11.15
CA THR A 197 20.14 0.77 -11.54
C THR A 197 18.87 0.36 -10.81
N TYR A 198 17.98 1.33 -10.57
CA TYR A 198 16.67 1.06 -10.00
C TYR A 198 15.69 0.64 -11.09
N ASN A 199 15.05 -0.50 -10.87
CA ASN A 199 14.06 -1.04 -11.79
C ASN A 199 12.67 -0.88 -11.17
N ALA A 200 11.90 0.09 -11.68
CA ALA A 200 10.57 0.40 -11.16
C ALA A 200 9.53 -0.70 -11.48
N GLU A 201 9.71 -1.44 -12.57
CA GLU A 201 8.78 -2.46 -13.08
C GLU A 201 8.86 -3.79 -12.32
N VAL A 202 9.91 -4.00 -11.53
CA VAL A 202 10.13 -5.28 -10.86
C VAL A 202 9.19 -5.42 -9.65
N ASN A 203 8.45 -6.52 -9.60
CA ASN A 203 7.50 -6.81 -8.52
C ASN A 203 8.17 -7.34 -7.25
N GLU A 204 9.38 -7.87 -7.35
CA GLU A 204 10.17 -8.30 -6.19
C GLU A 204 10.93 -7.12 -5.56
N VAL A 205 10.74 -6.90 -4.26
CA VAL A 205 11.36 -5.78 -3.55
C VAL A 205 12.88 -5.90 -3.49
N SER A 206 13.39 -7.13 -3.35
CA SER A 206 14.82 -7.44 -3.26
C SER A 206 15.59 -7.09 -4.54
N ARG A 207 14.94 -7.19 -5.70
CA ARG A 207 15.55 -6.94 -7.02
C ARG A 207 15.42 -5.50 -7.50
N ALA A 208 14.58 -4.69 -6.86
CA ALA A 208 14.31 -3.32 -7.30
C ALA A 208 15.53 -2.39 -7.12
N ASN A 209 16.47 -2.68 -6.20
CA ASN A 209 17.65 -1.86 -5.93
C ASN A 209 17.34 -0.37 -5.60
N ALA A 210 16.35 -0.13 -4.74
CA ALA A 210 15.91 1.22 -4.40
C ALA A 210 16.93 2.06 -3.60
N SER A 211 17.90 1.43 -2.93
CA SER A 211 18.93 2.10 -2.13
C SER A 211 19.89 2.97 -2.95
N VAL A 212 19.98 2.74 -4.26
CA VAL A 212 20.83 3.50 -5.18
C VAL A 212 20.15 4.81 -5.60
N THR A 213 18.84 4.91 -5.48
CA THR A 213 18.09 6.06 -6.00
C THR A 213 18.07 7.25 -5.07
N THR A 214 17.93 8.42 -5.68
CA THR A 214 17.51 9.66 -5.03
C THR A 214 16.04 9.95 -5.30
N LEU A 215 15.38 10.66 -4.39
CA LEU A 215 13.94 10.99 -4.47
C LEU A 215 13.67 12.28 -5.27
N TRP A 216 13.78 12.19 -6.60
CA TRP A 216 13.46 13.30 -7.50
C TRP A 216 11.96 13.64 -7.54
N GLU A 217 11.09 12.68 -7.21
CA GLU A 217 9.64 12.87 -7.16
C GLU A 217 9.24 13.96 -6.15
N ASN A 218 10.06 14.16 -5.13
CA ASN A 218 9.84 15.18 -4.13
C ASN A 218 9.93 16.61 -4.70
N VAL A 219 10.77 16.83 -5.71
CA VAL A 219 10.87 18.11 -6.43
C VAL A 219 9.59 18.40 -7.23
N LEU A 220 8.95 17.35 -7.74
CA LEU A 220 7.66 17.46 -8.43
C LEU A 220 6.53 17.73 -7.43
N LEU A 221 6.53 17.05 -6.28
CA LEU A 221 5.55 17.28 -5.21
C LEU A 221 5.65 18.69 -4.58
N ASP A 222 6.84 19.32 -4.60
CA ASP A 222 7.00 20.71 -4.18
C ASP A 222 6.26 21.72 -5.09
N LYS A 223 5.96 21.30 -6.33
CA LYS A 223 5.21 22.08 -7.31
C LYS A 223 3.75 21.62 -7.44
N HIS A 224 3.26 20.83 -6.49
CA HIS A 224 1.90 20.33 -6.49
C HIS A 224 0.88 21.49 -6.34
N TYR A 225 -0.26 21.39 -6.99
CA TYR A 225 -1.28 22.46 -7.01
C TYR A 225 -1.88 22.73 -5.62
N SER A 226 -1.95 21.70 -4.77
CA SER A 226 -2.44 21.80 -3.40
C SER A 226 -1.33 22.19 -2.43
N GLN A 227 -1.50 23.33 -1.77
CA GLN A 227 -0.51 23.89 -0.84
C GLN A 227 -0.20 22.96 0.35
N THR A 228 -1.17 22.16 0.80
CA THR A 228 -0.95 21.22 1.91
C THR A 228 0.02 20.10 1.55
N VAL A 229 0.00 19.64 0.29
CA VAL A 229 0.95 18.63 -0.21
C VAL A 229 2.35 19.23 -0.28
N VAL A 230 2.46 20.46 -0.80
CA VAL A 230 3.72 21.21 -0.87
C VAL A 230 4.32 21.40 0.53
N MET A 231 3.52 21.82 1.51
CA MET A 231 3.97 21.95 2.90
C MET A 231 4.47 20.62 3.47
N GLY A 232 3.77 19.51 3.20
CA GLY A 232 4.17 18.17 3.63
C GLY A 232 5.49 17.70 3.01
N SER A 233 5.66 17.89 1.71
CA SER A 233 6.91 17.59 0.98
C SER A 233 8.09 18.40 1.53
N ARG A 234 7.93 19.72 1.68
CA ARG A 234 8.97 20.59 2.25
C ARG A 234 9.32 20.22 3.69
N HIS A 235 8.34 19.80 4.49
CA HIS A 235 8.57 19.36 5.85
C HIS A 235 9.51 18.14 5.90
N LEU A 236 9.27 17.15 5.04
CA LEU A 236 10.13 15.96 4.97
C LEU A 236 11.57 16.31 4.55
N VAL A 237 11.77 17.21 3.57
CA VAL A 237 13.11 17.68 3.18
C VAL A 237 13.82 18.42 4.32
N LYS A 238 13.09 19.26 5.06
CA LYS A 238 13.67 19.99 6.20
C LYS A 238 14.09 19.04 7.32
N LYS A 239 13.36 17.94 7.51
CA LYS A 239 13.67 16.94 8.54
C LYS A 239 14.93 16.13 8.23
N THR A 240 15.32 16.05 6.96
CA THR A 240 16.50 15.29 6.51
C THR A 240 17.78 16.11 6.51
N LYS A 241 17.68 17.45 6.58
CA LYS A 241 18.81 18.37 6.71
C LYS A 241 19.17 18.55 8.17
#